data_AF-A0A523BXK0-F1
#
_entry.id   AF-A0A523BXK0-F1
#
_cell.length_a   1.000
_cell.length_b   1.000
_cell.length_c   1.000
_cell.angle_alpha   90.00
_cell.angle_beta   90.00
_cell.angle_gamma   90.00
#
_symmetry.space_group_name_H-M   'P 1'
#
loop_
_entity.id
_entity.type
_entity.pdbx_description
1 polymer ?
#
loop_
_entity_poly.entity_id
_entity_poly.type
_entity_poly.pdbx_seq_one_letter_code
_entity_poly.pdbx_strand_id
1 'polypeptide(L)'
;MPVLRVLLAILLLLPLLAGLALLLAVAFVAGCVAGFLASGLFHLPFWPVAIAGTVVFAVVFLGPLLGWWEEGERSWAPALAALWLFDRFVDRD
;
A
#
# COMPACT_ATOMS: atom_id res chain seq x y z
N MET A 1 17.06 -13.27 -24.27
CA MET A 1 15.93 -12.34 -24.06
C MET A 1 15.90 -11.70 -22.66
N PRO A 2 17.01 -11.20 -22.09
CA PRO A 2 16.98 -10.57 -20.75
C PRO A 2 16.33 -9.17 -20.75
N VAL A 3 16.45 -8.43 -21.86
CA VAL A 3 15.95 -7.05 -21.97
C VAL A 3 14.43 -6.98 -21.90
N LEU A 4 13.72 -7.94 -22.51
CA LEU A 4 12.25 -8.00 -22.49
C LEU A 4 11.70 -8.32 -21.09
N ARG A 5 12.35 -9.24 -20.35
CA ARG A 5 11.98 -9.59 -18.97
C ARG A 5 12.18 -8.40 -18.02
N VAL A 6 13.28 -7.65 -18.18
CA VAL A 6 13.53 -6.42 -17.41
C VAL A 6 12.49 -5.35 -17.73
N LEU A 7 12.14 -5.19 -19.01
CA LEU A 7 11.12 -4.21 -19.42
C LEU A 7 9.75 -4.54 -18.82
N LEU A 8 9.31 -5.80 -18.86
CA LEU A 8 8.05 -6.26 -18.25
C LEU A 8 8.05 -6.11 -16.73
N ALA A 9 9.17 -6.44 -16.07
CA ALA A 9 9.31 -6.26 -14.63
C ALA A 9 9.15 -4.79 -14.23
N ILE A 10 9.78 -3.86 -14.95
CA ILE A 10 9.64 -2.42 -14.70
C ILE A 10 8.19 -1.96 -14.94
N LEU A 11 7.56 -2.44 -16.02
CA LEU A 11 6.19 -2.05 -16.39
C LEU A 11 5.15 -2.52 -15.36
N LEU A 12 5.43 -3.62 -14.64
CA LEU A 12 4.59 -4.13 -13.54
C LEU A 12 4.96 -3.54 -12.16
N LEU A 13 6.23 -3.20 -11.93
CA LEU A 13 6.66 -2.51 -10.71
C LEU A 13 6.12 -1.08 -10.63
N LEU A 14 6.01 -0.41 -11.78
CA LEU A 14 5.54 0.98 -11.86
C LEU A 14 4.12 1.18 -11.28
N PRO A 15 3.09 0.42 -11.69
CA PRO A 15 1.75 0.55 -11.12
C PRO A 15 1.70 0.11 -9.66
N LEU A 16 2.52 -0.86 -9.25
CA LEU A 16 2.63 -1.27 -7.85
C LEU A 16 3.17 -0.13 -6.97
N LEU A 17 4.25 0.52 -7.41
CA LEU A 17 4.82 1.68 -6.73
C LEU A 17 3.85 2.86 -6.72
N ALA A 18 3.15 3.10 -7.84
CA ALA A 18 2.13 4.15 -7.92
C ALA A 18 0.97 3.87 -6.96
N GLY A 19 0.52 2.61 -6.85
CA GLY A 19 -0.51 2.20 -5.89
C GLY A 19 -0.07 2.42 -4.43
N LEU A 20 1.16 2.01 -4.08
CA LEU A 20 1.72 2.25 -2.75
C LEU A 20 1.86 3.75 -2.43
N ALA A 21 2.32 4.55 -3.40
CA ALA A 21 2.43 5.99 -3.25
C ALA A 21 1.06 6.64 -3.04
N LEU A 22 0.04 6.20 -3.78
CA LEU A 22 -1.33 6.68 -3.63
C LEU A 22 -1.87 6.37 -2.22
N LEU A 23 -1.66 5.15 -1.72
CA LEU A 23 -2.10 4.75 -0.38
C LEU A 23 -1.42 5.56 0.72
N LEU A 24 -0.12 5.81 0.60
CA LEU A 24 0.61 6.69 1.51
C LEU A 24 0.11 8.13 1.44
N ALA A 25 -0.20 8.65 0.25
CA ALA A 25 -0.76 9.99 0.10
C ALA A 25 -2.13 10.10 0.78
N VAL A 26 -3.02 9.11 0.61
CA VAL A 26 -4.33 9.08 1.27
C VAL A 26 -4.17 8.98 2.79
N ALA A 27 -3.25 8.15 3.28
CA ALA A 27 -2.95 8.05 4.71
C ALA A 27 -2.46 9.38 5.29
N PHE A 28 -1.59 10.09 4.57
CA PHE A 28 -1.08 11.39 4.97
C PHE A 28 -2.18 12.45 5.05
N VAL A 29 -3.06 12.51 4.03
CA VAL A 29 -4.21 13.42 4.03
C VAL A 29 -5.12 13.13 5.23
N ALA A 30 -5.44 11.86 5.49
CA ALA A 30 -6.25 11.46 6.64
C ALA A 30 -5.59 11.82 7.99
N GLY A 31 -4.27 11.62 8.10
CA GLY A 31 -3.48 12.05 9.24
C GLY A 31 -3.55 13.56 9.47
N CYS A 32 -3.35 14.37 8.43
CA CYS A 32 -3.48 15.83 8.49
C CYS A 32 -4.89 16.27 8.93
N VAL A 33 -5.95 15.65 8.41
CA VAL A 33 -7.33 15.94 8.84
C VAL A 33 -7.51 15.64 10.32
N ALA A 34 -7.02 14.49 10.79
CA ALA A 34 -7.05 14.14 12.22
C ALA A 34 -6.24 15.14 13.07
N GLY A 35 -5.09 15.58 12.57
CA GLY A 35 -4.27 16.63 13.20
C GLY A 35 -5.00 17.96 13.33
N PHE A 36 -5.69 18.40 12.28
CA PHE A 36 -6.50 19.63 12.30
C PHE A 36 -7.64 19.54 13.32
N LEU A 37 -8.38 18.42 13.32
CA LEU A 37 -9.46 18.20 14.28
C LEU A 37 -8.95 18.15 15.72
N ALA A 38 -7.86 17.43 15.98
CA ALA A 38 -7.31 17.31 17.31
C ALA A 38 -6.71 18.63 17.84
N SER A 39 -6.07 19.39 16.97
CA SER A 39 -5.56 20.73 17.30
C SER A 39 -6.70 21.70 17.60
N GLY A 40 -7.78 21.66 16.80
CA GLY A 40 -8.94 22.53 16.99
C GLY A 40 -9.79 22.19 18.22
N LEU A 41 -9.99 20.90 18.51
CA LEU A 41 -10.88 20.45 19.57
C LEU A 41 -10.18 20.27 20.93
N PHE A 42 -8.91 19.86 20.92
CA PHE A 42 -8.19 19.45 22.13
C PHE A 42 -6.90 20.26 22.35
N HIS A 43 -6.62 21.28 21.53
CA HIS A 43 -5.40 22.08 21.57
C HIS A 43 -4.10 21.25 21.53
N LEU A 44 -4.17 20.06 20.91
CA LEU A 44 -3.02 19.18 20.77
C LEU A 44 -2.08 19.71 19.67
N PRO A 45 -0.76 19.46 19.78
CA PRO A 45 0.18 19.88 18.76
C PRO A 45 -0.14 19.16 17.43
N PHE A 46 -0.35 19.94 16.38
CA PHE A 46 -0.79 19.45 15.06
C PHE A 46 0.14 18.37 14.49
N TRP A 47 1.45 18.64 14.42
CA TRP A 47 2.41 17.77 13.74
C TRP A 47 2.52 16.36 14.36
N PRO A 48 2.64 16.20 15.69
CA PRO A 48 2.60 14.88 16.33
C PRO A 48 1.34 14.09 16.02
N VAL A 49 0.17 14.73 16.05
CA VAL A 49 -1.10 14.03 15.76
C VAL A 49 -1.21 13.69 14.27
N ALA A 50 -0.78 14.58 13.38
CA ALA A 50 -0.78 14.31 11.95
C ALA A 50 0.14 13.13 11.59
N ILE A 51 1.32 13.04 12.19
CA ILE A 51 2.25 11.93 12.00
C ILE A 51 1.67 10.64 12.56
N ALA A 52 1.19 10.65 13.81
CA ALA A 52 0.60 9.47 14.44
C ALA A 52 -0.62 8.96 13.65
N GLY A 53 -1.51 9.87 13.23
CA GLY A 53 -2.65 9.56 12.39
C GLY A 53 -2.24 8.97 11.05
N THR A 54 -1.24 9.56 10.38
CA THR A 54 -0.71 9.05 9.11
C THR A 54 -0.20 7.62 9.25
N VAL A 55 0.56 7.32 10.31
CA VAL A 55 1.07 5.97 10.57
C VAL A 55 -0.07 4.98 10.82
N VAL A 56 -1.06 5.35 11.63
CA VAL A 56 -2.23 4.51 11.90
C VAL A 56 -2.99 4.22 10.61
N PHE A 57 -3.33 5.25 9.83
CA PHE A 57 -4.03 5.07 8.56
C PHE A 57 -3.20 4.28 7.55
N ALA A 58 -1.89 4.51 7.46
CA ALA A 58 -1.01 3.75 6.58
C ALA A 58 -1.03 2.25 6.95
N VAL A 59 -0.95 1.91 8.23
CA VAL A 59 -1.04 0.52 8.70
C VAL A 59 -2.42 -0.07 8.42
N VAL A 60 -3.50 0.69 8.59
CA VAL A 60 -4.86 0.24 8.27
C VAL A 60 -5.05 -0.02 6.77
N PHE A 61 -4.46 0.80 5.90
CA PHE A 61 -4.54 0.60 4.45
C PHE A 61 -3.59 -0.48 3.93
N LEU A 62 -2.41 -0.62 4.53
CA LEU A 62 -1.42 -1.65 4.18
C LEU A 62 -1.76 -3.02 4.78
N GLY A 63 -2.41 -3.08 5.94
CA GLY A 63 -2.75 -4.32 6.64
C GLY A 63 -3.52 -5.32 5.77
N PRO A 64 -4.60 -4.91 5.07
CA PRO A 64 -5.31 -5.77 4.13
C PRO A 64 -4.44 -6.26 2.96
N LEU A 65 -3.53 -5.42 2.44
CA LEU A 65 -2.61 -5.81 1.38
C LEU A 65 -1.56 -6.83 1.83
N LEU A 66 -1.19 -6.78 3.12
CA LEU A 66 -0.26 -7.71 3.76
C LEU A 66 -0.94 -8.96 4.32
N GLY A 67 -2.28 -9.07 4.20
CA GLY A 67 -3.07 -10.18 4.74
C GLY A 67 -3.18 -10.18 6.26
N TRP A 68 -2.90 -9.07 6.94
CA TRP A 68 -2.92 -8.97 8.41
C TRP A 68 -4.34 -9.01 9.01
N TRP A 69 -5.36 -8.70 8.21
CA TRP A 69 -6.75 -8.64 8.66
C TRP A 69 -7.54 -9.92 8.34
N GLU A 70 -6.85 -10.97 7.89
CA GLU A 70 -7.47 -12.26 7.58
C GLU A 70 -7.58 -13.16 8.80
N GLU A 71 -8.65 -13.00 9.58
CA GLU A 71 -9.15 -14.06 10.45
C GLU A 71 -10.05 -15.01 9.63
N GLY A 72 -9.42 -15.98 8.94
CA GLY A 72 -10.12 -17.09 8.25
C GLY A 72 -9.68 -17.32 6.79
N GLU A 73 -9.25 -18.55 6.47
CA GLU A 73 -8.90 -19.12 5.15
C GLU A 73 -8.41 -18.16 4.03
N ARG A 74 -7.14 -17.75 4.15
CA ARG A 74 -6.14 -17.45 3.08
C ARG A 74 -6.66 -16.79 1.78
N SER A 75 -6.65 -15.45 1.69
CA SER A 75 -6.59 -14.69 0.42
C SER A 75 -5.16 -14.41 -0.05
N TRP A 76 -4.24 -15.36 0.14
CA TRP A 76 -3.00 -15.34 -0.65
C TRP A 76 -3.29 -15.59 -2.13
N ALA A 77 -4.51 -15.99 -2.48
CA ALA A 77 -4.93 -16.32 -3.83
C ALA A 77 -4.69 -15.19 -4.86
N PRO A 78 -4.96 -13.89 -4.62
CA PRO A 78 -4.69 -12.83 -5.60
C PRO A 78 -3.20 -12.52 -5.72
N ALA A 79 -2.46 -12.51 -4.60
CA ALA A 79 -1.01 -12.29 -4.61
C ALA A 79 -0.25 -13.46 -5.24
N LEU A 80 -0.62 -14.70 -4.91
CA LEU A 80 -0.13 -15.92 -5.53
C LEU A 80 -0.60 -16.04 -6.98
N ALA A 81 -1.82 -15.62 -7.33
CA ALA A 81 -2.28 -15.60 -8.72
C ALA A 81 -1.50 -14.57 -9.54
N ALA A 82 -1.21 -13.39 -8.98
CA ALA A 82 -0.38 -12.39 -9.63
C ALA A 82 1.06 -12.90 -9.83
N LEU A 83 1.64 -13.53 -8.82
CA LEU A 83 2.97 -14.16 -8.91
C LEU A 83 2.98 -15.36 -9.87
N TRP A 84 1.92 -16.19 -9.89
CA TRP A 84 1.79 -17.34 -10.77
C TRP A 84 1.55 -16.94 -12.23
N LEU A 85 0.75 -15.90 -12.47
CA LEU A 85 0.59 -15.30 -13.79
C LEU A 85 1.93 -14.75 -14.28
N PHE A 86 2.68 -14.06 -13.41
CA PHE A 86 4.00 -13.54 -13.75
C PHE A 86 4.96 -14.67 -14.16
N ASP A 87 5.03 -15.74 -13.38
CA ASP A 87 5.85 -16.93 -13.67
C ASP A 87 5.46 -17.59 -15.01
N ARG A 88 4.15 -17.78 -15.26
CA ARG A 88 3.62 -18.34 -16.52
C ARG A 88 3.92 -17.49 -17.75
N PHE A 89 3.99 -16.17 -17.62
CA PHE A 89 4.39 -15.27 -18.71
C PHE A 89 5.90 -15.28 -18.94
N VAL A 90 6.71 -15.57 -17.92
CA VAL A 90 8.17 -15.65 -18.03
C VAL A 90 8.65 -16.96 -18.68
N ASP A 91 7.93 -18.06 -18.46
CA ASP A 91 8.30 -19.41 -18.92
C ASP A 91 7.76 -19.81 -20.30
N ARG A 92 6.88 -19.02 -20.92
CA ARG A 92 6.29 -19.34 -22.24
C ARG A 92 7.07 -18.82 -23.46
N ASP A 93 8.19 -18.13 -23.23
CA ASP A 93 9.14 -17.65 -24.26
C ASP A 93 10.56 -18.18 -24.01
#